data_AF-A0A447THS7-F1
#
_entry.id   AF-A0A447THS7-F1
#
_cell.length_a   1.000
_cell.length_b   1.000
_cell.length_c   1.000
_cell.angle_alpha   90.00
_cell.angle_beta   90.00
_cell.angle_gamma   90.00
#
_symmetry.space_group_name_H-M   'P 1'
#
loop_
_entity.id
_entity.type
_entity.pdbx_description
1 polymer ?
#
loop_
_entity_poly.entity_id
_entity_poly.type
_entity_poly.pdbx_seq_one_letter_code
_entity_poly.pdbx_strand_id
1 'polypeptide(L)' 'MIKPADSKQPETRLVSSAMFVDTGKRFASSKAPSVIYQGNSVANSIGFSYQESLGLLNLYSKTKIVYVK' A
#
# COMPACT_ATOMS: atom_id res chain seq x y z
N MET A 1 5.94 -13.99 9.03
CA MET A 1 4.63 -14.66 9.14
C MET A 1 3.64 -13.55 8.88
N ILE A 2 3.02 -13.52 7.71
CA ILE A 2 2.04 -12.49 7.36
C ILE A 2 0.89 -12.66 8.34
N LYS A 3 0.68 -11.67 9.22
CA LYS A 3 -0.44 -11.70 10.16
C LYS A 3 -1.72 -11.61 9.32
N PRO A 4 -2.70 -12.50 9.48
CA PRO A 4 -4.02 -12.32 8.87
C PRO A 4 -4.56 -10.96 9.28
N ALA A 5 -5.39 -10.34 8.44
CA ALA A 5 -6.07 -9.10 8.79
C ALA A 5 -6.70 -9.26 10.19
N ASP A 6 -6.15 -8.54 11.17
CA ASP A 6 -6.71 -8.47 12.50
C ASP A 6 -8.09 -7.86 12.33
N SER A 7 -9.16 -8.58 12.68
CA SER A 7 -10.56 -8.24 12.32
C SER A 7 -11.00 -6.83 12.74
N LYS A 8 -10.19 -6.13 13.53
CA LYS A 8 -10.38 -4.76 14.00
C LYS A 8 -9.69 -3.69 13.15
N GLN A 9 -8.78 -4.04 12.25
CA GLN A 9 -8.10 -3.08 11.38
C GLN A 9 -8.57 -3.24 9.94
N PRO A 10 -8.96 -2.14 9.27
CA PRO A 10 -9.38 -2.21 7.89
C PRO A 10 -8.23 -2.68 7.01
N GLU A 11 -8.52 -3.61 6.10
CA GLU A 11 -7.58 -4.10 5.11
C GLU A 11 -6.98 -2.91 4.34
N THR A 12 -5.66 -2.95 4.12
CA THR A 12 -4.98 -2.03 3.21
C THR A 12 -4.76 -2.74 1.87
N ARG A 13 -5.46 -2.29 0.83
CA ARG A 13 -5.34 -2.83 -0.53
C ARG A 13 -4.58 -1.87 -1.42
N LEU A 14 -3.60 -2.39 -2.15
CA LEU A 14 -2.79 -1.64 -3.11
C LEU A 14 -3.02 -2.17 -4.53
N VAL A 15 -3.33 -1.27 -5.45
CA VAL A 15 -3.54 -1.58 -6.87
C VAL A 15 -2.59 -0.72 -7.70
N SER A 16 -1.80 -1.35 -8.57
CA SER A 16 -0.89 -0.69 -9.50
C SER A 16 -0.81 -1.50 -10.79
N SER A 17 -0.52 -0.85 -11.92
CA SER A 17 -0.40 -1.53 -13.22
C SER A 17 0.85 -2.40 -13.33
N ALA A 18 1.89 -2.10 -12.56
CA ALA A 18 3.11 -2.88 -12.46
C ALA A 18 3.66 -2.83 -11.03
N MET A 19 4.14 -3.96 -10.54
CA MET A 19 4.71 -4.07 -9.18
C MET A 19 5.90 -5.01 -9.20
N PHE A 20 6.99 -4.59 -8.57
CA PHE A 20 8.11 -5.46 -8.23
C PHE A 20 7.90 -6.01 -6.82
N VAL A 21 8.08 -7.32 -6.66
CA VAL A 21 7.94 -8.02 -5.38
C VAL A 21 9.19 -8.86 -5.13
N ASP A 22 9.85 -8.61 -4.00
CA ASP A 22 10.94 -9.41 -3.46
C ASP A 22 10.42 -10.16 -2.21
N THR A 23 10.14 -11.44 -2.38
CA THR A 23 9.59 -12.30 -1.32
C THR A 23 10.63 -12.68 -0.27
N GLY A 24 11.92 -12.67 -0.62
CA GLY A 24 13.01 -12.91 0.32
C GLY A 24 13.17 -11.75 1.31
N LYS A 25 13.08 -10.52 0.81
CA LYS A 25 13.14 -9.29 1.63
C LYS A 25 11.80 -8.84 2.18
N ARG A 26 10.70 -9.48 1.78
CA ARG A 26 9.32 -9.07 2.08
C ARG A 26 9.07 -7.60 1.73
N PHE A 27 9.44 -7.26 0.50
CA PHE A 27 9.43 -5.90 -0.03
C PHE A 27 8.61 -5.85 -1.32
N ALA A 28 7.81 -4.81 -1.47
CA ALA A 28 7.11 -4.51 -2.71
C ALA A 28 7.33 -3.05 -3.10
N SER A 29 7.40 -2.77 -4.40
CA SER A 29 7.48 -1.39 -4.88
C SER A 29 6.88 -1.22 -6.26
N SER A 30 6.51 0.00 -6.58
CA SER A 30 6.14 0.40 -7.92
C SER A 30 6.66 1.79 -8.23
N LYS A 31 6.87 2.07 -9.51
CA LYS A 31 7.06 3.43 -10.05
C LYS A 31 5.82 3.91 -10.82
N ALA A 32 4.82 3.04 -11.01
CA ALA A 32 3.61 3.34 -11.76
C ALA A 32 2.56 4.05 -10.89
N PRO A 33 1.57 4.71 -11.51
CA PRO A 33 0.38 5.18 -10.79
C PRO A 33 -0.26 4.05 -9.98
N SER A 34 -0.64 4.37 -8.75
CA SER A 34 -1.12 3.40 -7.76
C SER A 34 -2.29 3.98 -6.97
N VAL A 35 -3.26 3.13 -6.66
CA VAL A 35 -4.40 3.44 -5.80
C VAL A 35 -4.29 2.61 -4.54
N ILE A 36 -4.45 3.26 -3.40
CA ILE A 36 -4.37 2.68 -2.06
C ILE A 36 -5.73 2.84 -1.41
N TYR A 37 -6.29 1.72 -0.95
CA TYR A 37 -7.53 1.67 -0.18
C TYR A 37 -7.19 1.29 1.25
N GLN A 38 -7.73 2.03 2.22
CA GLN A 38 -7.66 1.70 3.64
C GLN A 38 -9.05 1.89 4.24
N GLY A 39 -9.81 0.80 4.33
CA GLY A 39 -11.24 0.87 4.62
C GLY A 39 -11.96 1.70 3.55
N ASN A 40 -12.65 2.77 3.97
CA ASN A 40 -13.35 3.68 3.07
C ASN A 40 -12.46 4.83 2.54
N SER A 41 -11.22 4.94 3.02
CA SER A 41 -10.29 5.98 2.58
C SER A 41 -9.56 5.54 1.32
N VAL A 42 -9.32 6.50 0.41
CA VAL A 42 -8.61 6.28 -0.85
C VAL A 42 -7.48 7.29 -1.01
N ALA A 43 -6.29 6.80 -1.35
CA ALA A 43 -5.14 7.63 -1.72
C ALA A 43 -4.64 7.25 -3.11
N ASN A 44 -4.21 8.25 -3.87
CA ASN A 44 -3.57 8.09 -5.18
C ASN A 44 -2.10 8.49 -5.09
N SER A 45 -1.23 7.68 -5.67
CA SER A 45 0.22 7.90 -5.67
C SER A 45 0.86 7.61 -7.01
N ILE A 46 1.96 8.30 -7.33
CA ILE A 46 2.89 7.84 -8.37
C ILE A 46 4.07 7.17 -7.68
N GLY A 47 4.09 5.85 -7.75
CA GLY A 47 5.06 5.00 -7.07
C GLY A 47 4.87 4.84 -5.56
N PHE A 48 5.38 3.74 -5.04
CA PHE A 48 5.38 3.41 -3.62
C PHE A 48 6.48 2.40 -3.28
N SER A 49 6.81 2.29 -1.99
CA SER A 49 7.44 1.09 -1.42
C SER A 49 6.70 0.61 -0.18
N TYR A 50 6.64 -0.70 -0.03
CA TYR A 50 6.11 -1.38 1.13
C TYR A 50 7.17 -2.34 1.68
N GLN A 51 7.43 -2.23 2.98
CA GLN A 51 8.32 -3.12 3.71
C GLN A 51 7.54 -3.83 4.82
N GLU A 52 7.23 -5.10 4.60
CA GLU A 52 6.33 -5.87 5.48
C GLU A 52 6.88 -5.98 6.90
N SER A 53 8.20 -6.17 7.05
CA SER A 53 8.85 -6.30 8.36
C SER A 53 8.67 -5.08 9.26
N LEU A 54 8.43 -3.91 8.67
CA LEU A 54 8.23 -2.65 9.38
C LEU A 54 6.75 -2.21 9.38
N GLY A 55 5.88 -2.90 8.63
CA GLY A 55 4.53 -2.44 8.37
C GLY A 55 4.46 -1.07 7.69
N LEU A 56 5.54 -0.66 7.00
CA LEU A 56 5.70 0.70 6.51
C LEU A 56 5.36 0.78 5.01
N LEU A 57 4.36 1.62 4.69
CA LEU A 57 4.01 1.99 3.32
C LEU A 57 4.43 3.44 3.05
N ASN A 58 5.36 3.61 2.12
CA ASN A 58 5.84 4.92 1.66
C ASN A 58 5.25 5.24 0.29
N LEU A 59 4.61 6.40 0.17
CA LEU A 59 4.09 6.93 -1.09
C LEU A 59 5.03 8.02 -1.58
N TYR A 60 5.61 7.85 -2.77
CA TYR A 60 6.66 8.76 -3.27
C TYR A 60 6.11 10.10 -3.75
N SER A 61 4.91 10.10 -4.34
CA SER A 61 4.20 11.32 -4.74
C SER A 61 2.73 11.15 -4.42
N LYS A 62 2.14 12.07 -3.64
CA LYS A 62 0.73 12.02 -3.25
C LYS A 62 -0.04 13.01 -4.10
N THR A 63 -0.98 12.53 -4.93
CA THR A 63 -1.77 13.40 -5.82
C THR A 63 -3.15 13.74 -5.25
N LYS A 64 -3.76 12.83 -4.48
CA LYS A 64 -5.05 13.08 -3.80
C LYS A 64 -5.29 12.05 -2.70
N ILE A 65 -5.69 12.50 -1.50
CA ILE A 65 -6.17 11.64 -0.41
C ILE A 65 -7.59 12.04 -0.05
N VAL A 66 -8.50 11.07 -0.02
CA VAL A 66 -9.90 11.24 0.39
C VAL A 66 -10.12 10.40 1.64
N TYR A 67 -10.46 11.07 2.74
CA TYR A 67 -10.84 10.44 4.00
C TYR A 67 -12.36 10.44 4.12
N VAL A 68 -12.95 9.25 4.24
CA VAL A 68 -14.38 9.11 4.51
C VAL A 68 -14.57 8.96 6.01
N LYS A 69 -15.37 9.84 6.61
CA LYS A 69 -15.70 9.84 8.05
C LYS A 69 -16.72 8.79 8.40
#